data_AF-A0A934LXS7-F1
#
_entry.id   AF-A0A934LXS7-F1
#
_cell.length_a   1.000
_cell.length_b   1.000
_cell.length_c   1.000
_cell.angle_alpha   90.00
_cell.angle_beta   90.00
_cell.angle_gamma   90.00
#
_symmetry.space_group_name_H-M   'P 1'
#
loop_
_entity.id
_entity.type
_entity.pdbx_description
1 polymer ?
#
loop_
_entity_poly.entity_id
_entity_poly.type
_entity_poly.pdbx_seq_one_letter_code
_entity_poly.pdbx_strand_id
1 'polypeptide(L)'
;MYQRTLGHSGIQVSALGLGCWAIGGPFNFDGRPAGWSQVNDAESLRAIECALDLGVTFFDTANVYGCGHSEEVLGKALSSRRDQVVIATKFGNTWASGTRDAYSADPMTPAELRRQLEDSLRRLNTDYLDLYQFHQWGYPADQAAPLVETLEALVAEGKIRGYGWSTDLLESARAFANGPHCIAVQQQLNVFEGNPSGDTDGILALCEARNLASINRAPLAMGILTGKFQPTTTFSSDDVRSRVEWFGGFQDGKPNPEWLRKIEAVREVLTSGGRTLTQGALAWIWGRSEKTIPIPGFKTVQ
;
A
#
# COMPACT_ATOMS: atom_id res chain seq x y z
N MET A 1 -8.20 -1.90 -19.47
CA MET A 1 -8.56 -1.64 -18.05
C MET A 1 -8.82 -0.15 -17.86
N TYR A 2 -9.81 0.23 -17.03
CA TYR A 2 -10.07 1.62 -16.67
C TYR A 2 -8.83 2.27 -16.03
N GLN A 3 -8.55 3.54 -16.35
CA GLN A 3 -7.30 4.22 -15.97
C GLN A 3 -7.57 5.38 -15.00
N ARG A 4 -6.56 5.73 -14.20
CA ARG A 4 -6.47 6.92 -13.35
C ARG A 4 -5.13 7.62 -13.62
N THR A 5 -5.02 8.85 -13.13
CA THR A 5 -3.76 9.61 -13.12
C THR A 5 -3.23 9.67 -11.70
N LEU A 6 -1.92 9.50 -11.51
CA LEU A 6 -1.28 9.74 -10.22
C LEU A 6 -1.19 11.25 -9.94
N GLY A 7 -2.26 11.78 -9.33
CA GLY A 7 -2.37 13.19 -9.01
C GLY A 7 -2.22 14.09 -10.24
N HIS A 8 -1.42 15.15 -10.12
CA HIS A 8 -1.15 16.10 -11.19
C HIS A 8 0.12 15.76 -12.00
N SER A 9 0.70 14.56 -11.84
CA SER A 9 1.95 14.15 -12.50
C SER A 9 1.82 13.87 -14.01
N GLY A 10 0.59 13.59 -14.48
CA GLY A 10 0.35 13.03 -15.81
C GLY A 10 0.71 11.55 -15.97
N ILE A 11 1.19 10.88 -14.91
CA ILE A 11 1.48 9.44 -14.92
C ILE A 11 0.16 8.67 -14.89
N GLN A 12 -0.09 7.87 -15.92
CA GLN A 12 -1.28 7.03 -16.03
C GLN A 12 -1.07 5.67 -15.38
N VAL A 13 -2.10 5.19 -14.69
CA VAL A 13 -2.12 3.91 -13.99
C VAL A 13 -3.48 3.23 -14.16
N SER A 14 -3.49 1.90 -14.06
CA SER A 14 -4.74 1.16 -13.88
C SER A 14 -5.49 1.67 -12.63
N ALA A 15 -6.81 1.79 -12.72
CA ALA A 15 -7.64 2.24 -11.59
C ALA A 15 -7.60 1.29 -10.39
N LEU A 16 -7.21 0.04 -10.62
CA LEU A 16 -6.87 -0.95 -9.60
C LEU A 16 -5.35 -1.13 -9.61
N GLY A 17 -4.70 -0.98 -8.45
CA GLY A 17 -3.30 -1.38 -8.29
C GLY A 17 -3.15 -2.72 -7.59
N LEU A 18 -1.91 -3.13 -7.36
CA LEU A 18 -1.55 -4.34 -6.62
C LEU A 18 -0.72 -3.97 -5.38
N GLY A 19 -1.22 -4.33 -4.20
CA GLY A 19 -0.49 -4.19 -2.94
C GLY A 19 0.43 -5.39 -2.69
N CYS A 20 1.74 -5.16 -2.68
CA CYS A 20 2.77 -6.21 -2.65
C CYS A 20 3.15 -6.70 -1.25
N TRP A 21 2.43 -6.32 -0.20
CA TRP A 21 2.75 -6.79 1.16
C TRP A 21 2.69 -8.32 1.30
N ALA A 22 1.76 -8.97 0.59
CA ALA A 22 1.57 -10.42 0.63
C ALA A 22 2.74 -11.21 0.04
N ILE A 23 3.43 -10.68 -0.98
CA ILE A 23 4.57 -11.35 -1.63
C ILE A 23 5.87 -11.15 -0.86
N GLY A 24 5.92 -10.25 0.13
CA GLY A 24 7.11 -10.03 0.97
C GLY A 24 7.39 -11.19 1.93
N GLY A 25 6.40 -12.02 2.25
CA GLY A 25 6.57 -13.09 3.23
C GLY A 25 6.56 -12.58 4.68
N PRO A 26 6.88 -13.47 5.64
CA PRO A 26 6.87 -13.14 7.06
C PRO A 26 8.07 -12.30 7.46
N PHE A 27 7.86 -11.38 8.38
CA PHE A 27 8.86 -10.57 9.08
C PHE A 27 8.28 -10.09 10.42
N ASN A 28 9.03 -9.31 11.19
CA ASN A 28 8.53 -8.61 12.36
C ASN A 28 8.62 -7.10 12.13
N PHE A 29 7.67 -6.35 12.70
CA PHE A 29 7.73 -4.90 12.78
C PHE A 29 7.57 -4.49 14.23
N ASP A 30 8.55 -3.77 14.79
CA ASP A 30 8.60 -3.37 16.20
C ASP A 30 8.34 -4.55 17.16
N GLY A 31 8.99 -5.68 16.89
CA GLY A 31 8.89 -6.91 17.69
C GLY A 31 7.59 -7.70 17.54
N ARG A 32 6.68 -7.29 16.64
CA ARG A 32 5.40 -7.97 16.39
C ARG A 32 5.42 -8.68 15.03
N PRO A 33 4.86 -9.90 14.92
CA PRO A 33 4.73 -10.57 13.63
C PRO A 33 3.97 -9.72 12.60
N ALA A 34 4.55 -9.61 11.41
CA ALA A 34 4.02 -8.90 10.27
C ALA A 34 4.25 -9.70 8.97
N GLY A 35 3.56 -9.29 7.91
CA GLY A 35 3.64 -9.99 6.63
C GLY A 35 2.87 -11.30 6.61
N TRP A 36 2.92 -11.99 5.48
CA TRP A 36 2.08 -13.17 5.25
C TRP A 36 2.92 -14.44 5.27
N SER A 37 2.45 -15.48 5.96
CA SER A 37 3.10 -16.80 5.91
C SER A 37 2.85 -17.51 4.57
N GLN A 38 3.53 -18.64 4.36
CA GLN A 38 3.33 -19.51 3.19
C GLN A 38 3.42 -18.75 1.86
N VAL A 39 4.53 -18.03 1.65
CA VAL A 39 4.80 -17.31 0.41
C VAL A 39 5.74 -18.15 -0.45
N ASN A 40 5.35 -18.36 -1.70
CA ASN A 40 6.14 -19.03 -2.72
C ASN A 40 6.49 -18.02 -3.80
N ASP A 41 7.78 -17.77 -4.01
CA ASP A 41 8.24 -16.76 -4.97
C ASP A 41 7.82 -17.12 -6.40
N ALA A 42 7.89 -18.39 -6.81
CA ALA A 42 7.51 -18.79 -8.16
C ALA A 42 6.01 -18.61 -8.45
N GLU A 43 5.16 -18.80 -7.44
CA GLU A 43 3.73 -18.46 -7.52
C GLU A 43 3.52 -16.93 -7.52
N SER A 44 4.27 -16.20 -6.69
CA SER A 44 4.18 -14.74 -6.60
C SER A 44 4.59 -14.07 -7.92
N LEU A 45 5.65 -14.55 -8.58
CA LEU A 45 6.07 -14.10 -9.90
C LEU A 45 4.95 -14.29 -10.92
N ARG A 46 4.35 -15.50 -10.99
CA ARG A 46 3.23 -15.77 -11.89
C ARG A 46 2.00 -14.90 -11.58
N ALA A 47 1.74 -14.61 -10.31
CA ALA A 47 0.64 -13.74 -9.92
C ALA A 47 0.85 -12.29 -10.38
N ILE A 48 2.07 -11.76 -10.26
CA ILE A 48 2.43 -10.42 -10.75
C ILE A 48 2.31 -10.36 -12.28
N GLU A 49 2.84 -11.36 -12.98
CA GLU A 49 2.73 -11.45 -14.45
C GLU A 49 1.28 -11.52 -14.91
N CYS A 50 0.46 -12.36 -14.27
CA CYS A 50 -0.98 -12.44 -14.53
C CYS A 50 -1.68 -11.09 -14.31
N ALA A 51 -1.35 -10.37 -13.23
CA ALA A 51 -1.90 -9.04 -12.96
C ALA A 51 -1.61 -8.08 -14.13
N LEU A 52 -0.36 -8.06 -14.58
CA LEU A 52 0.08 -7.22 -15.69
C LEU A 52 -0.61 -7.62 -17.01
N ASP A 53 -0.70 -8.91 -17.30
CA ASP A 53 -1.37 -9.42 -18.50
C ASP A 53 -2.87 -9.10 -18.51
N LEU A 54 -3.50 -9.01 -17.32
CA LEU A 54 -4.87 -8.54 -17.14
C LEU A 54 -5.02 -7.01 -17.16
N GLY A 55 -3.91 -6.27 -17.30
CA GLY A 55 -3.87 -4.83 -17.49
C GLY A 55 -3.66 -3.99 -16.22
N VAL A 56 -3.25 -4.59 -15.10
CA VAL A 56 -2.80 -3.86 -13.91
C VAL A 56 -1.42 -3.29 -14.18
N THR A 57 -1.26 -1.97 -14.06
CA THR A 57 0.01 -1.28 -14.31
C THR A 57 0.57 -0.58 -13.06
N PHE A 58 -0.15 -0.57 -11.95
CA PHE A 58 0.30 0.07 -10.70
C PHE A 58 0.61 -0.94 -9.61
N PHE A 59 1.86 -0.95 -9.15
CA PHE A 59 2.36 -1.88 -8.13
C PHE A 59 2.91 -1.09 -6.94
N ASP A 60 2.33 -1.31 -5.76
CA ASP A 60 2.74 -0.68 -4.51
C ASP A 60 3.44 -1.70 -3.61
N THR A 61 4.72 -1.48 -3.33
CA THR A 61 5.53 -2.27 -2.38
C THR A 61 6.10 -1.36 -1.28
N ALA A 62 7.00 -1.86 -0.44
CA ALA A 62 7.77 -1.09 0.51
C ALA A 62 9.10 -1.80 0.81
N ASN A 63 10.14 -1.02 1.11
CA ASN A 63 11.45 -1.53 1.49
C ASN A 63 11.42 -2.54 2.66
N VAL A 64 10.51 -2.38 3.62
CA VAL A 64 10.39 -3.26 4.78
C VAL A 64 9.49 -4.49 4.59
N TYR A 65 8.76 -4.61 3.48
CA TYR A 65 7.91 -5.79 3.26
C TYR A 65 8.78 -7.03 3.06
N GLY A 66 8.82 -7.89 4.08
CA GLY A 66 9.76 -9.01 4.12
C GLY A 66 11.22 -8.59 4.26
N CYS A 67 11.50 -7.40 4.80
CA CYS A 67 12.85 -6.83 4.93
C CYS A 67 13.60 -6.79 3.59
N GLY A 68 12.96 -6.25 2.56
CA GLY A 68 13.48 -6.11 1.19
C GLY A 68 12.96 -7.16 0.21
N HIS A 69 12.47 -8.30 0.69
CA HIS A 69 12.07 -9.44 -0.15
C HIS A 69 11.00 -9.06 -1.19
N SER A 70 10.00 -8.26 -0.82
CA SER A 70 8.94 -7.87 -1.77
C SER A 70 9.49 -7.07 -2.95
N GLU A 71 10.47 -6.19 -2.74
CA GLU A 71 11.09 -5.40 -3.80
C GLU A 71 11.93 -6.30 -4.72
N GLU A 72 12.62 -7.30 -4.17
CA GLU A 72 13.39 -8.26 -4.96
C GLU A 72 12.50 -9.13 -5.84
N VAL A 73 11.36 -9.61 -5.31
CA VAL A 73 10.39 -10.39 -6.10
C VAL A 73 9.78 -9.52 -7.20
N LEU A 74 9.38 -8.28 -6.88
CA LEU A 74 8.79 -7.36 -7.84
C LEU A 74 9.78 -6.97 -8.95
N GLY A 75 11.03 -6.67 -8.58
CA GLY A 75 12.10 -6.36 -9.53
C GLY A 75 12.39 -7.51 -10.48
N LYS A 76 12.43 -8.76 -9.97
CA LYS A 76 12.56 -9.97 -10.79
C LYS A 76 11.40 -10.09 -11.79
N ALA A 77 10.16 -9.91 -11.33
CA ALA A 77 8.97 -10.07 -12.18
C ALA A 77 8.84 -9.01 -13.29
N LEU A 78 9.23 -7.75 -13.01
CA LEU A 78 8.90 -6.62 -13.87
C LEU A 78 10.09 -6.05 -14.66
N SER A 79 11.32 -6.51 -14.41
CA SER A 79 12.53 -5.97 -15.06
C SER A 79 12.46 -5.92 -16.59
N SER A 80 11.89 -6.92 -17.24
CA SER A 80 11.75 -6.98 -18.71
C SER A 80 10.61 -6.12 -19.28
N ARG A 81 9.75 -5.56 -18.40
CA ARG A 81 8.56 -4.76 -18.75
C ARG A 81 8.50 -3.47 -17.92
N ARG A 82 9.66 -2.95 -17.48
CA ARG A 82 9.76 -1.82 -16.54
C ARG A 82 9.08 -0.55 -17.06
N ASP A 83 9.11 -0.32 -18.36
CA ASP A 83 8.50 0.81 -19.06
C ASP A 83 6.97 0.73 -19.16
N GLN A 84 6.38 -0.45 -18.91
CA GLN A 84 4.93 -0.69 -18.96
C GLN A 84 4.25 -0.57 -17.59
N VAL A 85 5.03 -0.38 -16.53
CA VAL A 85 4.56 -0.41 -15.15
C VAL A 85 4.96 0.84 -14.38
N VAL A 86 4.15 1.16 -13.38
CA VAL A 86 4.37 2.21 -12.41
C VAL A 86 4.64 1.55 -11.06
N ILE A 87 5.85 1.76 -10.53
CA ILE A 87 6.26 1.18 -9.26
C ILE A 87 6.26 2.27 -8.19
N ALA A 88 5.47 2.04 -7.15
CA ALA A 88 5.53 2.78 -5.91
C ALA A 88 6.24 1.94 -4.84
N THR A 89 7.24 2.52 -4.17
CA THR A 89 7.80 1.94 -2.94
C THR A 89 7.90 2.99 -1.85
N LYS A 90 8.41 2.60 -0.68
CA LYS A 90 8.37 3.41 0.53
C LYS A 90 9.71 3.42 1.25
N PHE A 91 9.90 4.45 2.07
CA PHE A 91 11.05 4.65 2.94
C PHE A 91 10.62 5.10 4.32
N GLY A 92 11.55 5.17 5.26
CA GLY A 92 11.27 5.60 6.61
C GLY A 92 11.48 4.49 7.62
N ASN A 93 11.25 3.25 7.22
CA ASN A 93 11.46 2.09 8.09
C ASN A 93 12.72 1.35 7.63
N THR A 94 13.41 0.67 8.55
CA THR A 94 14.61 -0.13 8.29
C THR A 94 14.49 -1.46 9.04
N TRP A 95 15.53 -2.29 9.03
CA TRP A 95 15.57 -3.52 9.79
C TRP A 95 16.98 -3.82 10.30
N ALA A 96 17.06 -4.67 11.33
CA ALA A 96 18.34 -5.08 11.88
C ALA A 96 19.06 -6.01 10.89
N SER A 97 20.35 -5.73 10.66
CA SER A 97 21.15 -6.51 9.72
C SER A 97 21.18 -7.99 10.09
N GLY A 98 20.96 -8.86 9.11
CA GLY A 98 20.92 -10.31 9.30
C GLY A 98 19.66 -10.84 9.97
N THR A 99 18.67 -9.99 10.27
CA THR A 99 17.39 -10.41 10.84
C THR A 99 16.22 -10.00 9.93
N ARG A 100 15.01 -10.47 10.27
CA ARG A 100 13.76 -10.02 9.67
C ARG A 100 12.98 -9.11 10.62
N ASP A 101 13.68 -8.32 11.42
CA ASP A 101 13.08 -7.42 12.41
C ASP A 101 13.18 -5.98 11.93
N ALA A 102 12.08 -5.50 11.36
CA ALA A 102 11.92 -4.13 10.91
C ALA A 102 11.47 -3.19 12.04
N TYR A 103 11.82 -1.91 11.90
CA TYR A 103 11.48 -0.83 12.83
C TYR A 103 11.55 0.53 12.12
N SER A 104 11.00 1.57 12.75
CA SER A 104 11.11 2.94 12.23
C SER A 104 12.56 3.43 12.35
N ALA A 105 13.17 3.92 11.27
CA ALA A 105 14.51 4.48 11.35
C ALA A 105 14.46 5.85 12.03
N ASP A 106 15.13 5.97 13.18
CA ASP A 106 15.12 7.16 14.01
C ASP A 106 16.56 7.55 14.40
N PRO A 107 17.07 8.73 13.97
CA PRO A 107 16.38 9.76 13.20
C PRO A 107 16.25 9.42 11.71
N MET A 108 15.15 9.87 11.10
CA MET A 108 15.01 9.89 9.63
C MET A 108 15.71 11.10 9.05
N THR A 109 16.95 10.92 8.60
CA THR A 109 17.78 11.99 8.02
C THR A 109 17.76 11.98 6.49
N PRO A 110 18.08 13.10 5.82
CA PRO A 110 18.29 13.14 4.37
C PRO A 110 19.27 12.08 3.84
N ALA A 111 20.34 11.79 4.59
CA ALA A 111 21.32 10.78 4.21
C ALA A 111 20.74 9.36 4.29
N GLU A 112 19.95 9.08 5.33
CA GLU A 112 19.27 7.79 5.48
C GLU A 112 18.20 7.59 4.41
N LEU A 113 17.42 8.63 4.08
CA LEU A 113 16.46 8.61 2.97
C LEU A 113 17.16 8.24 1.65
N ARG A 114 18.26 8.92 1.31
CA ARG A 114 19.03 8.64 0.09
C ARG A 114 19.58 7.21 0.08
N ARG A 115 20.14 6.75 1.21
CA ARG A 115 20.62 5.36 1.35
C ARG A 115 19.51 4.35 1.08
N GLN A 116 18.33 4.56 1.67
CA GLN A 116 17.18 3.68 1.47
C GLN A 116 16.68 3.69 0.03
N LEU A 117 16.78 4.83 -0.67
CA LEU A 117 16.43 4.91 -2.09
C LEU A 117 17.38 4.04 -2.94
N GLU A 118 18.69 4.21 -2.80
CA GLU A 118 19.67 3.39 -3.56
C GLU A 118 19.48 1.90 -3.32
N ASP A 119 19.21 1.53 -2.07
CA ASP A 119 18.92 0.16 -1.67
C ASP A 119 17.65 -0.38 -2.34
N SER A 120 16.62 0.45 -2.46
CA SER A 120 15.36 0.09 -3.11
C SER A 120 15.53 -0.06 -4.63
N LEU A 121 16.23 0.88 -5.27
CA LEU A 121 16.59 0.84 -6.70
C LEU A 121 17.36 -0.44 -7.05
N ARG A 122 18.34 -0.81 -6.21
CA ARG A 122 19.11 -2.05 -6.35
C ARG A 122 18.24 -3.30 -6.24
N ARG A 123 17.35 -3.39 -5.24
CA ARG A 123 16.46 -4.56 -5.07
C ARG A 123 15.43 -4.67 -6.19
N LEU A 124 14.88 -3.55 -6.63
CA LEU A 124 13.93 -3.48 -7.74
C LEU A 124 14.60 -3.64 -9.12
N ASN A 125 15.94 -3.62 -9.18
CA ASN A 125 16.72 -3.70 -10.40
C ASN A 125 16.30 -2.64 -11.44
N THR A 126 16.20 -1.38 -11.00
CA THR A 126 15.83 -0.23 -11.82
C THR A 126 16.63 1.00 -11.36
N ASP A 127 16.74 1.99 -12.24
CA ASP A 127 17.43 3.26 -12.03
C ASP A 127 16.49 4.39 -11.59
N TYR A 128 15.16 4.18 -11.62
CA TYR A 128 14.17 5.16 -11.17
C TYR A 128 12.92 4.53 -10.52
N LEU A 129 12.26 5.31 -9.65
CA LEU A 129 10.93 5.02 -9.12
C LEU A 129 9.88 5.99 -9.68
N ASP A 130 8.67 5.50 -9.92
CA ASP A 130 7.58 6.38 -10.33
C ASP A 130 7.00 7.15 -9.13
N LEU A 131 6.92 6.49 -7.97
CA LEU A 131 6.43 7.10 -6.73
C LEU A 131 7.24 6.62 -5.53
N TYR A 132 7.71 7.53 -4.69
CA TYR A 132 8.41 7.21 -3.44
C TYR A 132 7.71 7.79 -2.22
N GLN A 133 7.28 6.93 -1.29
CA GLN A 133 6.36 7.33 -0.22
C GLN A 133 7.02 7.25 1.16
N PHE A 134 6.82 8.26 2.01
CA PHE A 134 7.26 8.17 3.40
C PHE A 134 6.33 7.23 4.20
N HIS A 135 6.91 6.31 4.98
CA HIS A 135 6.21 5.18 5.59
C HIS A 135 6.18 5.21 7.12
N GLN A 136 6.79 6.22 7.74
CA GLN A 136 6.61 6.43 9.18
C GLN A 136 5.28 7.15 9.39
N TRP A 137 4.30 6.42 9.91
CA TRP A 137 2.92 6.89 10.02
C TRP A 137 2.79 8.11 10.93
N GLY A 138 3.42 8.08 12.11
CA GLY A 138 3.31 9.09 13.17
C GLY A 138 4.49 10.05 13.26
N TYR A 139 5.29 10.20 12.20
CA TYR A 139 6.41 11.14 12.21
C TYR A 139 5.89 12.59 12.30
N PRO A 140 6.48 13.45 13.15
CA PRO A 140 5.98 14.82 13.36
C PRO A 140 5.95 15.63 12.06
N ALA A 141 4.78 16.17 11.72
CA ALA A 141 4.56 16.88 10.46
C ALA A 141 5.42 18.16 10.34
N ASP A 142 5.74 18.81 11.46
CA ASP A 142 6.60 20.00 11.54
C ASP A 142 8.09 19.69 11.29
N GLN A 143 8.50 18.43 11.41
CA GLN A 143 9.87 17.96 11.12
C GLN A 143 10.03 17.42 9.70
N ALA A 144 8.96 17.37 8.91
CA ALA A 144 8.96 16.78 7.58
C ALA A 144 9.70 17.60 6.51
N ALA A 145 9.91 18.91 6.73
CA ALA A 145 10.41 19.82 5.70
C ALA A 145 11.77 19.39 5.09
N PRO A 146 12.80 18.97 5.86
CA PRO A 146 14.05 18.50 5.28
C PRO A 146 13.89 17.23 4.42
N LEU A 147 12.89 16.39 4.70
CA LEU A 147 12.59 15.22 3.87
C LEU A 147 11.98 15.65 2.54
N VAL A 148 11.06 16.62 2.55
CA VAL A 148 10.47 17.17 1.33
C VAL A 148 11.54 17.81 0.44
N GLU A 149 12.44 18.62 1.00
CA GLU A 149 13.57 19.19 0.24
C GLU A 149 14.46 18.12 -0.39
N THR A 150 14.72 17.04 0.34
CA THR A 150 15.52 15.91 -0.17
C THR A 150 14.79 15.18 -1.30
N LEU A 151 13.47 14.97 -1.18
CA LEU A 151 12.66 14.33 -2.21
C LEU A 151 12.60 15.18 -3.48
N GLU A 152 12.45 16.49 -3.37
CA GLU A 152 12.51 17.41 -4.51
C GLU A 152 13.86 17.36 -5.23
N ALA A 153 14.98 17.30 -4.48
CA ALA A 153 16.30 17.10 -5.06
C ALA A 153 16.41 15.76 -5.82
N LEU A 154 15.82 14.68 -5.27
CA LEU A 154 15.79 13.36 -5.91
C LEU A 154 14.92 13.32 -7.17
N VAL A 155 13.87 14.15 -7.24
CA VAL A 155 13.12 14.37 -8.48
C VAL A 155 13.99 15.08 -9.51
N ALA A 156 14.71 16.13 -9.14
CA ALA A 156 15.61 16.84 -10.04
C ALA A 156 16.76 15.96 -10.55
N GLU A 157 17.22 15.00 -9.74
CA GLU A 157 18.20 13.98 -10.11
C GLU A 157 17.63 12.89 -11.03
N GLY A 158 16.31 12.84 -11.22
CA GLY A 158 15.62 11.83 -12.05
C GLY A 158 15.48 10.45 -11.39
N LYS A 159 15.84 10.31 -10.10
CA LYS A 159 15.76 9.02 -9.40
C LYS A 159 14.33 8.66 -8.98
N ILE A 160 13.50 9.66 -8.75
CA ILE A 160 12.06 9.48 -8.48
C ILE A 160 11.26 10.44 -9.37
N ARG A 161 10.08 10.04 -9.83
CA ARG A 161 9.21 10.91 -10.66
C ARG A 161 8.20 11.70 -9.83
N GLY A 162 7.96 11.27 -8.61
CA GLY A 162 7.13 11.96 -7.63
C GLY A 162 7.21 11.26 -6.28
N TYR A 163 6.63 11.90 -5.27
CA TYR A 163 6.64 11.37 -3.92
C TYR A 163 5.29 11.55 -3.22
N GLY A 164 5.17 10.98 -2.02
CA GLY A 164 3.97 11.07 -1.21
C GLY A 164 4.22 10.65 0.23
N TRP A 165 3.16 10.61 1.03
CA TRP A 165 3.20 10.07 2.40
C TRP A 165 2.13 8.98 2.54
N SER A 166 2.55 7.81 3.03
CA SER A 166 1.65 6.77 3.51
C SER A 166 1.27 7.04 4.96
N THR A 167 0.18 7.78 5.17
CA THR A 167 -0.30 8.21 6.48
C THR A 167 -1.81 8.35 6.49
N ASP A 168 -2.40 8.20 7.67
CA ASP A 168 -3.80 8.48 7.93
C ASP A 168 -4.00 9.83 8.62
N LEU A 169 -2.92 10.56 8.89
CA LEU A 169 -2.95 11.85 9.58
C LEU A 169 -3.05 12.97 8.53
N LEU A 170 -4.13 13.76 8.61
CA LEU A 170 -4.36 14.84 7.66
C LEU A 170 -3.25 15.91 7.72
N GLU A 171 -2.73 16.20 8.91
CA GLU A 171 -1.62 17.16 9.08
C GLU A 171 -0.33 16.70 8.37
N SER A 172 0.03 15.42 8.51
CA SER A 172 1.16 14.81 7.81
C SER A 172 0.95 14.85 6.30
N ALA A 173 -0.26 14.49 5.83
CA ALA A 173 -0.60 14.58 4.40
C ALA A 173 -0.46 16.03 3.86
N ARG A 174 -0.92 17.03 4.62
CA ARG A 174 -0.78 18.46 4.26
C ARG A 174 0.68 18.91 4.20
N ALA A 175 1.53 18.41 5.10
CA ALA A 175 2.94 18.78 5.13
C ALA A 175 3.65 18.46 3.82
N PHE A 176 3.40 17.27 3.25
CA PHE A 176 3.96 16.88 1.95
C PHE A 176 3.23 17.54 0.77
N ALA A 177 1.91 17.72 0.84
CA ALA A 177 1.07 18.24 -0.25
C ALA A 177 1.40 19.68 -0.72
N ASN A 178 2.29 20.39 -0.03
CA ASN A 178 2.78 21.70 -0.45
C ASN A 178 3.97 21.62 -1.42
N GLY A 179 4.62 20.47 -1.52
CA GLY A 179 5.76 20.30 -2.40
C GLY A 179 5.34 20.05 -3.87
N PRO A 180 6.02 20.66 -4.86
CA PRO A 180 5.66 20.60 -6.28
C PRO A 180 5.51 19.20 -6.88
N HIS A 181 6.23 18.20 -6.39
CA HIS A 181 6.17 16.82 -6.89
C HIS A 181 5.57 15.83 -5.87
N CYS A 182 4.87 16.34 -4.86
CA CYS A 182 3.97 15.51 -4.06
C CYS A 182 2.73 15.17 -4.91
N ILE A 183 2.57 13.90 -5.28
CA ILE A 183 1.54 13.48 -6.25
C ILE A 183 0.53 12.48 -5.66
N ALA A 184 0.77 12.00 -4.44
CA ALA A 184 -0.08 11.01 -3.80
C ALA A 184 -0.06 11.08 -2.26
N VAL A 185 -1.16 10.65 -1.66
CA VAL A 185 -1.26 10.26 -0.25
C VAL A 185 -1.76 8.82 -0.24
N GLN A 186 -1.15 7.97 0.58
CA GLN A 186 -1.64 6.61 0.81
C GLN A 186 -2.30 6.51 2.19
N GLN A 187 -3.59 6.19 2.20
CA GLN A 187 -4.40 6.09 3.42
C GLN A 187 -5.18 4.78 3.48
N GLN A 188 -5.56 4.35 4.68
CA GLN A 188 -6.50 3.24 4.83
C GLN A 188 -7.90 3.67 4.40
N LEU A 189 -8.53 2.87 3.54
CA LEU A 189 -9.92 3.08 3.13
C LEU A 189 -10.55 1.77 2.68
N ASN A 190 -11.63 1.37 3.34
CA ASN A 190 -12.51 0.29 2.91
C ASN A 190 -13.98 0.64 3.27
N VAL A 191 -14.91 -0.28 2.97
CA VAL A 191 -16.35 -0.04 3.15
C VAL A 191 -16.77 0.24 4.60
N PHE A 192 -16.08 -0.32 5.59
CA PHE A 192 -16.46 -0.22 7.00
C PHE A 192 -15.60 0.72 7.82
N GLU A 193 -14.31 0.79 7.47
CA GLU A 193 -13.35 1.65 8.13
C GLU A 193 -12.74 2.61 7.12
N GLY A 194 -12.85 3.89 7.48
CA GLY A 194 -11.91 4.88 7.03
C GLY A 194 -10.55 4.69 7.71
N ASN A 195 -9.71 5.69 7.56
CA ASN A 195 -8.42 5.79 8.19
C ASN A 195 -8.56 5.82 9.74
N PRO A 196 -7.60 5.31 10.53
CA PRO A 196 -7.72 5.20 11.99
C PRO A 196 -7.75 6.53 12.74
N SER A 197 -7.36 7.63 12.10
CA SER A 197 -7.42 8.97 12.70
C SER A 197 -8.84 9.56 12.66
N GLY A 198 -9.75 8.96 11.90
CA GLY A 198 -11.12 9.43 11.71
C GLY A 198 -11.28 10.49 10.63
N ASP A 199 -10.21 10.87 9.91
CA ASP A 199 -10.20 12.00 8.98
C ASP A 199 -10.05 11.59 7.51
N THR A 200 -10.77 10.54 7.11
CA THR A 200 -10.74 10.01 5.74
C THR A 200 -11.28 11.03 4.74
N ASP A 201 -12.37 11.69 5.10
CA ASP A 201 -13.01 12.70 4.27
C ASP A 201 -12.09 13.92 4.09
N GLY A 202 -11.36 14.34 5.13
CA GLY A 202 -10.40 15.44 5.01
C GLY A 202 -9.20 15.10 4.13
N ILE A 203 -8.68 13.87 4.18
CA ILE A 203 -7.61 13.44 3.25
C ILE A 203 -8.13 13.34 1.82
N LEU A 204 -9.34 12.80 1.60
CA LEU A 204 -9.94 12.78 0.25
C LEU A 204 -10.17 14.19 -0.29
N ALA A 205 -10.72 15.09 0.52
CA ALA A 205 -10.92 16.49 0.15
C ALA A 205 -9.59 17.19 -0.16
N LEU A 206 -8.52 16.90 0.60
CA LEU A 206 -7.18 17.38 0.29
C LEU A 206 -6.70 16.86 -1.07
N CYS A 207 -6.86 15.56 -1.33
CA CYS A 207 -6.46 14.95 -2.60
C CYS A 207 -7.23 15.56 -3.79
N GLU A 208 -8.51 15.83 -3.62
CA GLU A 208 -9.32 16.48 -4.64
C GLU A 208 -8.87 17.93 -4.87
N ALA A 209 -8.73 18.71 -3.80
CA ALA A 209 -8.36 20.12 -3.87
C ALA A 209 -6.95 20.36 -4.43
N ARG A 210 -6.00 19.45 -4.14
CA ARG A 210 -4.61 19.54 -4.59
C ARG A 210 -4.31 18.66 -5.81
N ASN A 211 -5.32 17.98 -6.35
CA ASN A 211 -5.17 17.01 -7.43
C ASN A 211 -4.07 15.97 -7.13
N LEU A 212 -4.16 15.31 -5.98
CA LEU A 212 -3.29 14.19 -5.57
C LEU A 212 -4.05 12.87 -5.76
N ALA A 213 -3.32 11.78 -5.98
CA ALA A 213 -3.88 10.44 -5.89
C ALA A 213 -4.12 10.05 -4.41
N SER A 214 -5.26 9.44 -4.13
CA SER A 214 -5.51 8.75 -2.86
C SER A 214 -5.31 7.25 -3.09
N ILE A 215 -4.14 6.74 -2.74
CA ILE A 215 -3.85 5.29 -2.80
C ILE A 215 -4.47 4.64 -1.56
N ASN A 216 -5.23 3.56 -1.73
CA ASN A 216 -6.04 3.00 -0.64
C ASN A 216 -5.54 1.63 -0.19
N ARG A 217 -4.89 1.60 0.99
CA ARG A 217 -4.43 0.37 1.65
C ARG A 217 -5.57 -0.31 2.40
N ALA A 218 -5.43 -1.63 2.59
CA ALA A 218 -6.44 -2.50 3.17
C ALA A 218 -7.85 -2.42 2.53
N PRO A 219 -8.00 -2.30 1.19
CA PRO A 219 -9.30 -2.06 0.55
C PRO A 219 -10.29 -3.21 0.71
N LEU A 220 -9.78 -4.42 0.99
CA LEU A 220 -10.58 -5.63 1.23
C LEU A 220 -10.54 -6.11 2.69
N ALA A 221 -10.11 -5.26 3.63
CA ALA A 221 -10.05 -5.57 5.06
C ALA A 221 -9.34 -6.91 5.35
N MET A 222 -8.14 -7.09 4.79
CA MET A 222 -7.32 -8.32 4.87
C MET A 222 -8.07 -9.62 4.48
N GLY A 223 -9.05 -9.50 3.57
CA GLY A 223 -9.83 -10.60 3.02
C GLY A 223 -11.25 -10.71 3.59
N ILE A 224 -11.61 -9.93 4.60
CA ILE A 224 -12.96 -9.97 5.20
C ILE A 224 -14.02 -9.58 4.17
N LEU A 225 -13.76 -8.53 3.39
CA LEU A 225 -14.69 -8.03 2.36
C LEU A 225 -14.79 -8.93 1.12
N THR A 226 -14.10 -10.08 1.07
CA THR A 226 -14.35 -11.08 0.03
C THR A 226 -15.50 -12.02 0.40
N GLY A 227 -15.97 -11.99 1.65
CA GLY A 227 -17.08 -12.82 2.14
C GLY A 227 -16.74 -14.30 2.31
N LYS A 228 -15.44 -14.65 2.29
CA LYS A 228 -14.99 -16.05 2.39
C LYS A 228 -14.92 -16.57 3.83
N PHE A 229 -15.01 -15.69 4.82
CA PHE A 229 -14.88 -16.07 6.22
C PHE A 229 -16.24 -16.34 6.85
N GLN A 230 -16.24 -17.30 7.76
CA GLN A 230 -17.34 -17.67 8.62
C GLN A 230 -16.92 -17.44 10.08
N PRO A 231 -17.87 -17.38 11.04
CA PRO A 231 -17.53 -17.26 12.46
C PRO A 231 -16.63 -18.39 12.98
N THR A 232 -16.65 -19.55 12.31
CA THR A 232 -15.83 -20.73 12.62
C THR A 232 -14.48 -20.76 11.90
N THR A 233 -14.19 -19.79 11.03
CA THR A 233 -12.89 -19.70 10.36
C THR A 233 -11.77 -19.54 11.39
N THR A 234 -10.72 -20.33 11.22
CA THR A 234 -9.48 -20.24 11.98
C THR A 234 -8.31 -19.92 11.06
N PHE A 235 -7.25 -19.37 11.63
CA PHE A 235 -6.00 -19.11 10.94
C PHE A 235 -4.87 -19.93 11.58
N SER A 236 -3.85 -20.27 10.81
CA SER A 236 -2.64 -20.85 11.36
C SER A 236 -1.94 -19.85 12.28
N SER A 237 -1.16 -20.34 13.24
CA SER A 237 -0.50 -19.49 14.25
C SER A 237 0.58 -18.58 13.67
N ASP A 238 1.01 -18.82 12.42
CA ASP A 238 1.96 -18.03 11.64
C ASP A 238 1.28 -17.04 10.69
N ASP A 239 -0.05 -17.07 10.57
CA ASP A 239 -0.82 -16.09 9.79
C ASP A 239 -0.96 -14.78 10.57
N VAL A 240 -0.69 -13.64 9.94
CA VAL A 240 -0.80 -12.31 10.57
C VAL A 240 -2.17 -12.07 11.21
N ARG A 241 -3.25 -12.60 10.64
CA ARG A 241 -4.61 -12.42 11.16
C ARG A 241 -4.85 -13.15 12.47
N SER A 242 -4.03 -14.13 12.81
CA SER A 242 -4.09 -14.81 14.11
C SER A 242 -3.61 -13.92 15.27
N ARG A 243 -2.88 -12.83 14.97
CA ARG A 243 -2.23 -11.95 15.96
C ARG A 243 -2.44 -10.45 15.72
N VAL A 244 -3.27 -10.08 14.75
CA VAL A 244 -3.47 -8.67 14.40
C VAL A 244 -4.32 -7.96 15.45
N GLU A 245 -3.75 -6.96 16.11
CA GLU A 245 -4.45 -6.13 17.11
C GLU A 245 -4.81 -4.74 16.59
N TRP A 246 -4.10 -4.28 15.56
CA TRP A 246 -4.25 -2.93 14.99
C TRP A 246 -5.38 -2.83 13.94
N PHE A 247 -6.07 -3.93 13.63
CA PHE A 247 -7.12 -3.97 12.61
C PHE A 247 -8.43 -4.56 13.16
N GLY A 248 -9.50 -3.78 13.16
CA GLY A 248 -10.76 -4.14 13.84
C GLY A 248 -11.48 -5.36 13.26
N GLY A 249 -11.13 -5.77 12.03
CA GLY A 249 -11.75 -6.91 11.36
C GLY A 249 -11.48 -8.27 12.00
N PHE A 250 -10.48 -8.38 12.87
CA PHE A 250 -10.15 -9.61 13.58
C PHE A 250 -10.13 -9.36 15.08
N GLN A 251 -10.50 -10.39 15.83
CA GLN A 251 -10.52 -10.38 17.29
C GLN A 251 -10.12 -11.78 17.76
N ASP A 252 -9.18 -11.85 18.71
CA ASP A 252 -8.69 -13.10 19.30
C ASP A 252 -8.28 -14.17 18.25
N GLY A 253 -7.64 -13.71 17.17
CA GLY A 253 -7.17 -14.55 16.08
C GLY A 253 -8.27 -15.16 15.20
N LYS A 254 -9.47 -14.57 15.21
CA LYS A 254 -10.63 -15.00 14.40
C LYS A 254 -11.28 -13.81 13.69
N PRO A 255 -12.08 -14.02 12.64
CA PRO A 255 -12.87 -12.94 12.06
C PRO A 255 -13.82 -12.34 13.11
N ASN A 256 -13.85 -11.01 13.22
CA ASN A 256 -14.69 -10.31 14.18
C ASN A 256 -16.18 -10.52 13.83
N PRO A 257 -17.01 -11.09 14.74
CA PRO A 257 -18.43 -11.33 14.48
C PRO A 257 -19.23 -10.06 14.15
N GLU A 258 -18.85 -8.90 14.69
CA GLU A 258 -19.48 -7.63 14.35
C GLU A 258 -19.24 -7.26 12.88
N TRP A 259 -18.03 -7.47 12.38
CA TRP A 259 -17.70 -7.21 10.98
C TRP A 259 -18.42 -8.16 10.02
N LEU A 260 -18.54 -9.44 10.40
CA LEU A 260 -19.33 -10.38 9.61
C LEU A 260 -20.80 -9.93 9.52
N ARG A 261 -21.39 -9.44 10.62
CA ARG A 261 -22.74 -8.85 10.58
C ARG A 261 -22.82 -7.58 9.72
N LYS A 262 -21.82 -6.69 9.79
CA LYS A 262 -21.74 -5.50 8.93
C LYS A 262 -21.71 -5.86 7.45
N ILE A 263 -20.98 -6.91 7.07
CA ILE A 263 -20.98 -7.45 5.70
C ILE A 263 -22.37 -7.85 5.26
N GLU A 264 -23.06 -8.68 6.04
CA GLU A 264 -24.40 -9.13 5.66
C GLU A 264 -25.37 -7.96 5.51
N ALA A 265 -25.26 -6.93 6.36
CA ALA A 265 -26.09 -5.73 6.29
C ALA A 265 -25.91 -4.91 4.99
N VAL A 266 -24.72 -4.95 4.36
CA VAL A 266 -24.44 -4.20 3.12
C VAL A 266 -24.31 -5.09 1.89
N ARG A 267 -24.43 -6.41 2.05
CA ARG A 267 -24.17 -7.40 1.00
C ARG A 267 -25.00 -7.14 -0.25
N GLU A 268 -26.31 -6.95 -0.09
CA GLU A 268 -27.24 -6.72 -1.22
C GLU A 268 -26.78 -5.54 -2.08
N VAL A 269 -26.41 -4.42 -1.46
CA VAL A 269 -25.94 -3.21 -2.15
C VAL A 269 -24.63 -3.47 -2.89
N LEU A 270 -23.66 -4.10 -2.22
CA LEU A 270 -22.35 -4.39 -2.83
C LEU A 270 -22.44 -5.42 -3.96
N THR A 271 -23.39 -6.35 -3.91
CA THR A 271 -23.60 -7.38 -4.96
C THR A 271 -24.65 -6.98 -6.00
N SER A 272 -25.27 -5.82 -5.86
CA SER A 272 -26.30 -5.37 -6.80
C SER A 272 -25.75 -5.28 -8.24
N GLY A 273 -26.57 -5.65 -9.22
CA GLY A 273 -26.14 -5.73 -10.62
C GLY A 273 -25.24 -6.94 -10.93
N GLY A 274 -25.22 -7.97 -10.08
CA GLY A 274 -24.52 -9.23 -10.33
C GLY A 274 -23.02 -9.23 -9.98
N ARG A 275 -22.54 -8.19 -9.30
CA ARG A 275 -21.14 -8.08 -8.85
C ARG A 275 -20.86 -9.08 -7.73
N THR A 276 -19.63 -9.57 -7.66
CA THR A 276 -19.16 -10.26 -6.45
C THR A 276 -19.00 -9.25 -5.30
N LEU A 277 -19.01 -9.73 -4.05
CA LEU A 277 -18.81 -8.85 -2.90
C LEU A 277 -17.46 -8.09 -2.99
N THR A 278 -16.40 -8.77 -3.43
CA THR A 278 -15.09 -8.17 -3.69
C THR A 278 -15.16 -7.04 -4.72
N GLN A 279 -15.83 -7.26 -5.85
CA GLN A 279 -16.02 -6.24 -6.88
C GLN A 279 -16.83 -5.05 -6.35
N GLY A 280 -17.89 -5.32 -5.59
CA GLY A 280 -18.70 -4.31 -4.93
C GLY A 280 -17.90 -3.43 -3.98
N ALA A 281 -17.07 -4.03 -3.12
CA ALA A 281 -16.24 -3.32 -2.15
C ALA A 281 -15.19 -2.42 -2.83
N LEU A 282 -14.53 -2.90 -3.89
CA LEU A 282 -13.59 -2.10 -4.67
C LEU A 282 -14.30 -0.97 -5.44
N ALA A 283 -15.46 -1.26 -6.03
CA ALA A 283 -16.27 -0.27 -6.73
C ALA A 283 -16.80 0.82 -5.80
N TRP A 284 -17.11 0.48 -4.54
CA TRP A 284 -17.47 1.47 -3.52
C TRP A 284 -16.32 2.47 -3.29
N ILE A 285 -15.07 2.01 -3.21
CA ILE A 285 -13.89 2.89 -3.08
C ILE A 285 -13.81 3.81 -4.30
N TRP A 286 -13.92 3.28 -5.52
CA TRP A 286 -13.92 4.12 -6.74
C TRP A 286 -15.06 5.14 -6.77
N GLY A 287 -16.22 4.80 -6.21
CA GLY A 287 -17.36 5.70 -6.10
C GLY A 287 -17.18 6.83 -5.08
N ARG A 288 -16.20 6.73 -4.18
CA ARG A 288 -15.92 7.76 -3.16
C ARG A 288 -15.25 8.99 -3.74
N SER A 289 -14.37 8.81 -4.72
CA SER A 289 -13.70 9.90 -5.42
C SER A 289 -12.96 9.38 -6.65
N GLU A 290 -12.86 10.19 -7.70
CA GLU A 290 -12.05 9.86 -8.88
C GLU A 290 -10.55 9.79 -8.58
N LYS A 291 -10.11 10.32 -7.42
CA LYS A 291 -8.71 10.26 -6.97
C LYS A 291 -8.32 8.92 -6.35
N THR A 292 -9.28 8.03 -6.09
CA THR A 292 -9.02 6.76 -5.39
C THR A 292 -8.41 5.69 -6.27
N ILE A 293 -7.40 5.00 -5.74
CA ILE A 293 -6.72 3.87 -6.37
C ILE A 293 -6.53 2.78 -5.30
N PRO A 294 -7.47 1.83 -5.17
CA PRO A 294 -7.31 0.71 -4.26
C PRO A 294 -6.20 -0.25 -4.71
N ILE A 295 -5.43 -0.72 -3.73
CA ILE A 295 -4.31 -1.66 -3.92
C ILE A 295 -4.56 -2.98 -3.15
N PRO A 296 -5.53 -3.82 -3.58
CA PRO A 296 -5.69 -5.14 -2.97
C PRO A 296 -4.41 -5.97 -3.13
N GLY A 297 -4.09 -6.76 -2.11
CA GLY A 297 -2.94 -7.66 -2.14
C GLY A 297 -3.34 -9.09 -2.44
N PHE A 298 -2.52 -9.78 -3.22
CA PHE A 298 -2.59 -11.21 -3.47
C PHE A 298 -1.19 -11.76 -3.73
N LYS A 299 -1.05 -13.09 -3.64
CA LYS A 299 0.22 -13.82 -3.77
C LYS A 299 0.07 -15.13 -4.54
N THR A 300 -1.07 -15.30 -5.20
CA THR A 300 -1.47 -16.47 -5.99
C THR A 300 -2.19 -16.01 -7.25
N VAL A 301 -2.17 -16.83 -8.29
CA VAL A 301 -2.84 -16.53 -9.57
C VAL A 301 -4.37 -16.62 -9.47
N GLN A 302 -4.90 -17.53 -8.64
CA GLN A 302 -6.33 -17.74 -8.43
C GLN A 302 -6.99 -16.68 -7.53
#